data_AF-A0A9E3EQS0-F1
#
_entry.id   AF-A0A9E3EQS0-F1
#
_cell.length_a   1.000
_cell.length_b   1.000
_cell.length_c   1.000
_cell.angle_alpha   90.00
_cell.angle_beta   90.00
_cell.angle_gamma   90.00
#
_symmetry.space_group_name_H-M   'P 1'
#
loop_
_entity.id
_entity.type
_entity.pdbx_description
1 polymer ?
#
loop_
_entity_poly.entity_id
_entity_poly.type
_entity_poly.pdbx_seq_one_letter_code
_entity_poly.pdbx_strand_id
1 'polypeptide(L)'
;EETLDNFKQVRNARLAAYTLSLLAQIYLTQGDVAAARAQIDEAISIFKELGDRFGMTLALIAAGKVALAQGDLVSARASYRKCWEQACAIGALELIAGCLEGVGEVLVVQGEARSAVELWGKAAMIRADLIAPMPPVERIFYEKAMMIAREQLSDEDFQIAWMEGRKKSVSEFILEQ
;
A
#
# COMPACT_ATOMS: atom_id res chain seq x y z
N GLU A 1 7.89 38.67 1.84
CA GLU A 1 8.75 37.86 2.72
C GLU A 1 7.94 36.78 3.44
N GLU A 2 6.83 37.15 4.10
CA GLU A 2 5.90 36.24 4.77
C GLU A 2 5.36 35.08 3.90
N THR A 3 5.07 35.32 2.62
CA THR A 3 4.62 34.28 1.66
C THR A 3 5.71 33.28 1.29
N LEU A 4 6.97 33.71 1.24
CA LEU A 4 8.12 32.84 0.93
C LEU A 4 8.48 31.96 2.13
N ASP A 5 8.39 32.50 3.35
CA ASP A 5 8.66 31.72 4.56
C ASP A 5 7.54 30.72 4.85
N ASN A 6 6.28 31.08 4.63
CA ASN A 6 5.17 30.12 4.69
C ASN A 6 5.33 29.01 3.63
N PHE A 7 5.69 29.37 2.39
CA PHE A 7 5.95 28.37 1.34
C PHE A 7 7.07 27.38 1.72
N LYS A 8 8.17 27.89 2.32
CA LYS A 8 9.26 27.04 2.82
C LYS A 8 8.79 26.13 3.96
N GLN A 9 8.02 26.65 4.92
CA GLN A 9 7.50 25.86 6.04
C GLN A 9 6.60 24.71 5.54
N VAL A 10 5.63 25.01 4.67
CA VAL A 10 4.74 23.99 4.07
C VAL A 10 5.54 22.94 3.28
N ARG A 11 6.51 23.39 2.47
CA ARG A 11 7.37 22.48 1.72
C ARG A 11 8.20 21.58 2.64
N ASN A 12 8.75 22.13 3.72
CA ASN A 12 9.55 21.38 4.68
C ASN A 12 8.70 20.37 5.45
N ALA A 13 7.50 20.75 5.88
CA ALA A 13 6.55 19.85 6.52
C ALA A 13 6.14 18.70 5.59
N ARG A 14 5.82 19.00 4.32
CA ARG A 14 5.51 17.96 3.33
C ARG A 14 6.66 16.99 3.16
N LEU A 15 7.88 17.49 2.96
CA LEU A 15 9.07 16.65 2.82
C LEU A 15 9.31 15.79 4.07
N ALA A 16 9.15 16.36 5.26
CA ALA A 16 9.26 15.61 6.52
C ALA A 16 8.26 14.45 6.56
N ALA A 17 7.00 14.66 6.21
CA ALA A 17 5.99 13.60 6.18
C ALA A 17 6.31 12.46 5.19
N TYR A 18 6.84 12.77 4.01
CA TYR A 18 7.31 11.73 3.08
C TYR A 18 8.52 10.98 3.65
N THR A 19 9.46 11.68 4.28
CA THR A 19 10.62 11.05 4.94
C THR A 19 10.19 10.13 6.09
N LEU A 20 9.25 10.56 6.93
CA LEU A 20 8.66 9.74 7.99
C LEU A 20 8.01 8.48 7.43
N SER A 21 7.30 8.60 6.30
CA SER A 21 6.68 7.45 5.61
C SER A 21 7.70 6.42 5.11
N LEU A 22 8.85 6.89 4.61
CA LEU A 22 9.96 5.99 4.21
C LEU A 22 10.64 5.38 5.44
N LEU A 23 10.88 6.17 6.48
CA LEU A 23 11.50 5.71 7.71
C LEU A 23 10.68 4.63 8.40
N ALA A 24 9.35 4.76 8.40
CA ALA A 24 8.46 3.72 8.90
C ALA A 24 8.65 2.39 8.18
N GLN A 25 8.76 2.42 6.85
CA GLN A 25 8.98 1.19 6.09
C GLN A 25 10.34 0.58 6.39
N ILE A 26 11.38 1.39 6.60
CA ILE A 26 12.69 0.91 7.05
C ILE A 26 12.57 0.25 8.44
N TYR A 27 11.87 0.88 9.38
CA TYR A 27 11.64 0.28 10.69
C TYR A 27 10.88 -1.05 10.60
N LEU A 28 9.88 -1.16 9.72
CA LEU A 28 9.21 -2.44 9.45
C LEU A 28 10.16 -3.51 8.94
N THR A 29 11.08 -3.17 8.02
CA THR A 29 12.08 -4.14 7.54
C THR A 29 13.05 -4.59 8.63
N GLN A 30 13.26 -3.75 9.65
CA GLN A 30 14.08 -4.06 10.82
C GLN A 30 13.29 -4.77 11.93
N GLY A 31 11.96 -4.90 11.79
CA GLY A 31 11.08 -5.48 12.79
C GLY A 31 10.67 -4.54 13.91
N ASP A 32 11.06 -3.26 13.87
CA ASP A 32 10.65 -2.25 14.86
C ASP A 32 9.26 -1.67 14.48
N VAL A 33 8.24 -2.48 14.73
CA VAL A 33 6.86 -2.14 14.36
C VAL A 33 6.33 -0.95 15.17
N ALA A 34 6.82 -0.75 16.40
CA ALA A 34 6.42 0.36 17.26
C ALA A 34 6.97 1.69 16.73
N ALA A 35 8.26 1.75 16.38
CA ALA A 35 8.83 2.93 15.75
C ALA A 35 8.14 3.23 14.42
N ALA A 36 7.88 2.21 13.59
CA ALA A 36 7.17 2.37 12.33
C ALA A 36 5.78 3.00 12.52
N ARG A 37 5.01 2.53 13.50
CA ARG A 37 3.69 3.11 13.84
C ARG A 37 3.81 4.60 14.18
N ALA A 38 4.73 4.95 15.07
CA ALA A 38 4.92 6.34 15.49
C ALA A 38 5.23 7.27 14.29
N GLN A 39 6.12 6.84 13.39
CA GLN A 39 6.48 7.64 12.21
C GLN A 39 5.29 7.80 11.24
N ILE A 40 4.49 6.75 11.03
CA ILE A 40 3.30 6.83 10.16
C ILE A 40 2.22 7.71 10.76
N ASP A 41 1.96 7.61 12.07
CA ASP A 41 0.95 8.43 12.71
C ASP A 41 1.30 9.93 12.63
N GLU A 42 2.59 10.28 12.78
CA GLU A 42 3.08 11.64 12.58
C GLU A 42 2.95 12.09 11.12
N ALA A 43 3.35 11.25 10.16
CA ALA A 43 3.21 11.55 8.73
C ALA A 43 1.74 11.81 8.33
N ILE A 44 0.82 10.97 8.81
CA ILE A 44 -0.63 11.12 8.60
C ILE A 44 -1.12 12.45 9.17
N SER A 45 -0.69 12.82 10.39
CA SER A 45 -1.08 14.11 10.98
C SER A 45 -0.66 15.28 10.09
N ILE A 46 0.58 15.28 9.63
CA ILE A 46 1.12 16.34 8.78
C ILE A 46 0.40 16.38 7.42
N PHE A 47 0.23 15.23 6.74
CA PHE A 47 -0.48 15.21 5.46
C PHE A 47 -1.93 15.67 5.59
N LYS A 48 -2.58 15.37 6.71
CA LYS A 48 -3.94 15.84 7.01
C LYS A 48 -3.98 17.37 7.15
N GLU A 49 -3.06 17.95 7.93
CA GLU A 49 -2.95 19.40 8.12
C GLU A 49 -2.66 20.13 6.81
N LEU A 50 -1.82 19.54 5.95
CA LEU A 50 -1.47 20.10 4.64
C LEU A 50 -2.53 19.88 3.56
N GLY A 51 -3.56 19.06 3.81
CA GLY A 51 -4.53 18.63 2.80
C GLY A 51 -3.91 17.83 1.65
N ASP A 52 -2.74 17.22 1.87
CA ASP A 52 -2.01 16.45 0.85
C ASP A 52 -2.62 15.06 0.70
N ARG A 53 -3.57 14.94 -0.22
CA ARG A 53 -4.31 13.69 -0.46
C ARG A 53 -3.42 12.56 -0.98
N PHE A 54 -2.42 12.90 -1.79
CA PHE A 54 -1.50 11.90 -2.33
C PHE A 54 -0.63 11.32 -1.21
N GLY A 55 -0.01 12.21 -0.42
CA GLY A 55 0.80 11.82 0.74
C GLY A 55 0.00 11.04 1.78
N MET A 56 -1.23 11.48 2.07
CA MET A 56 -2.16 10.75 2.94
C MET A 56 -2.41 9.32 2.45
N THR A 57 -2.69 9.15 1.15
CA THR A 57 -2.97 7.84 0.55
C THR A 57 -1.73 6.92 0.63
N LEU A 58 -0.53 7.45 0.37
CA LEU A 58 0.72 6.71 0.56
C LEU A 58 0.93 6.29 2.02
N ALA A 59 0.65 7.19 2.97
CA ALA A 59 0.77 6.89 4.39
C ALA A 59 -0.25 5.83 4.84
N LEU A 60 -1.44 5.76 4.23
CA LEU A 60 -2.43 4.71 4.49
C LEU A 60 -1.95 3.32 4.02
N ILE A 61 -1.23 3.22 2.90
CA ILE A 61 -0.59 1.95 2.48
C ILE A 61 0.39 1.49 3.55
N ALA A 62 1.26 2.39 4.01
CA ALA A 62 2.22 2.07 5.06
C ALA A 62 1.54 1.72 6.39
N ALA A 63 0.47 2.43 6.77
CA ALA A 63 -0.32 2.12 7.96
C ALA A 63 -0.93 0.71 7.90
N GLY A 64 -1.37 0.28 6.72
CA GLY A 64 -1.83 -1.08 6.46
C GLY A 64 -0.74 -2.13 6.69
N LYS A 65 0.47 -1.87 6.19
CA LYS A 65 1.65 -2.73 6.43
C LYS A 65 2.05 -2.80 7.89
N VAL A 66 2.02 -1.67 8.62
CA VAL A 66 2.27 -1.66 10.06
C VAL A 66 1.22 -2.51 10.78
N ALA A 67 -0.06 -2.37 10.44
CA ALA A 67 -1.12 -3.15 11.05
C ALA A 67 -0.97 -4.66 10.77
N LEU A 68 -0.62 -5.04 9.53
CA LEU A 68 -0.27 -6.42 9.18
C LEU A 68 0.89 -6.97 10.02
N ALA A 69 1.96 -6.19 10.18
CA ALA A 69 3.11 -6.58 11.01
C ALA A 69 2.74 -6.73 12.50
N GLN A 70 1.68 -6.06 12.97
CA GLN A 70 1.12 -6.22 14.32
C GLN A 70 0.15 -7.40 14.44
N GLY A 71 -0.21 -8.06 13.32
CA GLY A 71 -1.27 -9.06 13.27
C GLY A 71 -2.69 -8.46 13.36
N ASP A 72 -2.84 -7.14 13.29
CA ASP A 72 -4.12 -6.46 13.30
C ASP A 72 -4.71 -6.38 11.89
N LEU A 73 -5.33 -7.48 11.48
CA LEU A 73 -5.95 -7.60 10.16
C LEU A 73 -7.12 -6.63 9.98
N VAL A 74 -7.81 -6.25 11.06
CA VAL A 74 -8.95 -5.33 11.01
C VAL A 74 -8.47 -3.93 10.64
N SER A 75 -7.45 -3.43 11.35
CA SER A 75 -6.85 -2.13 11.03
C SER A 75 -6.13 -2.11 9.69
N ALA A 76 -5.53 -3.23 9.28
CA ALA A 76 -4.91 -3.34 7.95
C ALA A 76 -5.96 -3.18 6.84
N ARG A 77 -7.06 -3.94 6.91
CA ARG A 77 -8.19 -3.83 5.96
C ARG A 77 -8.76 -2.42 5.92
N ALA A 78 -8.98 -1.81 7.09
CA ALA A 78 -9.51 -0.46 7.18
C ALA A 78 -8.57 0.59 6.54
N SER A 79 -7.25 0.44 6.72
CA SER A 79 -6.25 1.32 6.10
C SER A 79 -6.25 1.18 4.59
N TYR A 80 -6.24 -0.05 4.06
CA TYR A 80 -6.26 -0.27 2.61
C TYR A 80 -7.58 0.14 1.97
N ARG A 81 -8.73 -0.03 2.63
CA ARG A 81 -10.01 0.48 2.13
C ARG A 81 -9.99 1.99 1.95
N LYS A 82 -9.56 2.73 2.98
CA LYS A 82 -9.43 4.19 2.90
C LYS A 82 -8.44 4.60 1.81
N CYS A 83 -7.33 3.86 1.68
CA CYS A 83 -6.36 4.07 0.60
C CYS A 83 -7.02 3.91 -0.77
N TRP A 84 -7.79 2.85 -0.99
CA TRP A 84 -8.50 2.61 -2.24
C TRP A 84 -9.47 3.73 -2.59
N GLU A 85 -10.36 4.09 -1.66
CA GLU A 85 -11.35 5.16 -1.85
C GLU A 85 -10.66 6.48 -2.24
N GLN A 86 -9.57 6.83 -1.56
CA GLN A 86 -8.82 8.05 -1.84
C GLN A 86 -8.05 7.98 -3.17
N ALA A 87 -7.37 6.87 -3.45
CA ALA A 87 -6.62 6.66 -4.68
C ALA A 87 -7.54 6.73 -5.91
N CYS A 88 -8.72 6.11 -5.84
CA CYS A 88 -9.76 6.23 -6.86
C CYS A 88 -10.25 7.68 -7.01
N ALA A 89 -10.52 8.38 -5.89
CA ALA A 89 -11.00 9.76 -5.93
C ALA A 89 -10.00 10.76 -6.55
N ILE A 90 -8.70 10.52 -6.42
CA ILE A 90 -7.66 11.37 -7.02
C ILE A 90 -7.12 10.83 -8.36
N GLY A 91 -7.57 9.67 -8.82
CA GLY A 91 -7.14 9.05 -10.08
C GLY A 91 -5.69 8.56 -10.10
N ALA A 92 -5.10 8.27 -8.93
CA ALA A 92 -3.70 7.84 -8.81
C ALA A 92 -3.57 6.32 -8.97
N LEU A 93 -3.42 5.86 -10.22
CA LEU A 93 -3.33 4.44 -10.57
C LEU A 93 -2.17 3.72 -9.88
N GLU A 94 -1.04 4.40 -9.65
CA GLU A 94 0.11 3.87 -8.93
C GLU A 94 -0.21 3.56 -7.46
N LEU A 95 -1.06 4.37 -6.83
CA LEU A 95 -1.51 4.14 -5.45
C LEU A 95 -2.60 3.06 -5.40
N ILE A 96 -3.41 2.94 -6.45
CA ILE A 96 -4.32 1.80 -6.62
C ILE A 96 -3.52 0.49 -6.69
N ALA A 97 -2.43 0.44 -7.45
CA ALA A 97 -1.56 -0.74 -7.53
C ALA A 97 -0.97 -1.08 -6.14
N GLY A 98 -0.43 -0.09 -5.42
CA GLY A 98 0.08 -0.28 -4.05
C GLY A 98 -0.99 -0.77 -3.06
N CYS A 99 -2.23 -0.30 -3.21
CA CYS A 99 -3.36 -0.77 -2.42
C CYS A 99 -3.71 -2.23 -2.71
N LEU A 100 -3.82 -2.62 -3.99
CA LEU A 100 -4.08 -4.00 -4.40
C LEU A 100 -3.00 -4.96 -3.88
N GLU A 101 -1.75 -4.52 -3.93
CA GLU A 101 -0.60 -5.27 -3.40
C GLU A 101 -0.74 -5.54 -1.91
N GLY A 102 -1.01 -4.49 -1.13
CA GLY A 102 -1.20 -4.60 0.31
C GLY A 102 -2.43 -5.40 0.73
N VAL A 103 -3.55 -5.29 0.00
CA VAL A 103 -4.74 -6.15 0.27
C VAL A 103 -4.43 -7.61 -0.03
N GLY A 104 -3.68 -7.90 -1.09
CA GLY A 104 -3.24 -9.27 -1.37
C GLY A 104 -2.41 -9.86 -0.22
N GLU A 105 -1.55 -9.06 0.43
CA GLU A 105 -0.83 -9.50 1.64
C GLU A 105 -1.80 -9.89 2.77
N VAL A 106 -2.87 -9.12 2.99
CA VAL A 106 -3.92 -9.45 3.98
C VAL A 106 -4.62 -10.77 3.64
N LEU A 107 -5.03 -10.93 2.39
CA LEU A 107 -5.78 -12.12 1.95
C LEU A 107 -4.97 -13.41 2.07
N VAL A 108 -3.67 -13.36 1.80
CA VAL A 108 -2.78 -14.53 2.01
C VAL A 108 -2.74 -14.96 3.48
N VAL A 109 -2.67 -14.02 4.42
CA VAL A 109 -2.69 -14.32 5.87
C VAL A 109 -4.03 -14.95 6.27
N GLN A 110 -5.10 -14.67 5.53
CA GLN A 110 -6.45 -15.22 5.77
C GLN A 110 -6.71 -16.55 5.06
N GLY A 111 -5.74 -17.06 4.29
CA GLY A 111 -5.87 -18.30 3.52
C GLY A 111 -6.59 -18.10 2.17
N GLU A 112 -6.83 -16.86 1.76
CA GLU A 112 -7.51 -16.50 0.51
C GLU A 112 -6.48 -16.23 -0.61
N ALA A 113 -5.47 -17.09 -0.74
CA ALA A 113 -4.34 -16.89 -1.67
C ALA A 113 -4.76 -16.70 -3.13
N ARG A 114 -5.81 -17.40 -3.61
CA ARG A 114 -6.26 -17.24 -5.00
C ARG A 114 -6.68 -15.80 -5.30
N SER A 115 -7.50 -15.22 -4.43
CA SER A 115 -7.96 -13.83 -4.55
C SER A 115 -6.80 -12.85 -4.43
N ALA A 116 -5.82 -13.11 -3.54
CA ALA A 116 -4.61 -12.31 -3.46
C ALA A 116 -3.83 -12.27 -4.78
N VAL A 117 -3.65 -13.44 -5.42
CA VAL A 117 -2.92 -13.56 -6.68
C VAL A 117 -3.65 -12.86 -7.84
N GLU A 118 -4.98 -12.86 -7.85
CA GLU A 118 -5.76 -12.06 -8.80
C GLU A 118 -5.51 -10.55 -8.63
N LEU A 119 -5.51 -10.04 -7.38
CA LEU A 119 -5.21 -8.63 -7.10
C LEU A 119 -3.80 -8.26 -7.54
N TRP A 120 -2.81 -9.12 -7.27
CA TRP A 120 -1.42 -8.91 -7.68
C TRP A 120 -1.24 -8.97 -9.20
N GLY A 121 -1.96 -9.84 -9.90
CA GLY A 121 -2.01 -9.85 -11.35
C GLY A 121 -2.50 -8.51 -11.90
N LYS A 122 -3.55 -7.93 -11.30
CA LYS A 122 -4.04 -6.60 -11.70
C LYS A 122 -3.02 -5.50 -11.41
N ALA A 123 -2.46 -5.47 -10.20
CA ALA A 123 -1.46 -4.49 -9.80
C ALA A 123 -0.24 -4.51 -10.71
N ALA A 124 0.25 -5.70 -11.06
CA ALA A 124 1.36 -5.88 -11.98
C ALA A 124 1.06 -5.31 -13.38
N MET A 125 -0.18 -5.47 -13.87
CA MET A 125 -0.58 -4.86 -15.15
C MET A 125 -0.55 -3.32 -15.07
N ILE A 126 -1.12 -2.74 -14.02
CA ILE A 126 -1.11 -1.28 -13.82
C ILE A 126 0.32 -0.75 -13.79
N ARG A 127 1.21 -1.39 -13.01
CA ARG A 127 2.62 -0.98 -12.93
C ARG A 127 3.36 -1.08 -14.25
N ALA A 128 3.08 -2.11 -15.05
CA ALA A 128 3.66 -2.28 -16.38
C ALA A 128 3.20 -1.17 -17.33
N ASP A 129 1.90 -0.86 -17.35
CA ASP A 129 1.33 0.19 -18.21
C ASP A 129 1.85 1.59 -17.85
N LEU A 130 2.05 1.86 -16.56
CA LEU A 130 2.61 3.12 -16.07
C LEU A 130 4.13 3.22 -16.15
N ILE A 131 4.83 2.10 -16.43
CA ILE A 131 6.30 2.00 -16.31
C ILE A 131 6.76 2.42 -14.89
N ALA A 132 6.00 1.98 -13.87
CA ALA A 132 6.18 2.34 -12.47
C ALA A 132 6.38 1.09 -11.60
N PRO A 133 7.61 0.53 -11.55
CA PRO A 133 7.86 -0.70 -10.81
C PRO A 133 7.60 -0.53 -9.31
N MET A 134 7.33 -1.65 -8.63
CA MET A 134 7.18 -1.66 -7.17
C MET A 134 8.46 -1.12 -6.50
N PRO A 135 8.34 -0.17 -5.56
CA PRO A 135 9.49 0.34 -4.82
C PRO A 135 10.22 -0.80 -4.07
N PRO A 136 11.57 -0.83 -4.05
CA PRO A 136 12.32 -1.92 -3.42
C PRO A 136 11.98 -2.18 -1.95
N VAL A 137 11.66 -1.13 -1.21
CA VAL A 137 11.29 -1.22 0.20
C VAL A 137 9.95 -1.94 0.43
N GLU A 138 9.03 -1.87 -0.54
CA GLU A 138 7.75 -2.57 -0.48
C GLU A 138 7.86 -4.02 -0.94
N ARG A 139 8.80 -4.28 -1.84
CA ARG A 139 9.03 -5.57 -2.48
C ARG A 139 9.29 -6.71 -1.49
N ILE A 140 9.95 -6.43 -0.37
CA ILE A 140 10.29 -7.44 0.64
C ILE A 140 9.04 -8.10 1.23
N PHE A 141 8.00 -7.32 1.55
CA PHE A 141 6.76 -7.83 2.14
C PHE A 141 5.94 -8.58 1.09
N TYR A 142 5.83 -7.99 -0.11
CA TYR A 142 5.19 -8.62 -1.25
C TYR A 142 5.80 -9.99 -1.60
N GLU A 143 7.13 -10.10 -1.67
CA GLU A 143 7.81 -11.36 -2.00
C GLU A 143 7.57 -12.45 -0.95
N LYS A 144 7.53 -12.07 0.34
CA LYS A 144 7.17 -13.00 1.41
C LYS A 144 5.73 -13.51 1.27
N ALA A 145 4.78 -12.61 1.04
CA ALA A 145 3.38 -12.98 0.84
C ALA A 145 3.20 -13.86 -0.40
N MET A 146 3.91 -13.56 -1.50
CA MET A 146 3.94 -14.36 -2.72
C MET A 146 4.44 -15.77 -2.49
N MET A 147 5.46 -15.95 -1.64
CA MET A 147 5.97 -17.28 -1.28
C MET A 147 4.89 -18.08 -0.54
N ILE A 148 4.22 -17.48 0.44
CA ILE A 148 3.12 -18.13 1.18
C ILE A 148 1.97 -18.48 0.23
N ALA A 149 1.60 -17.61 -0.70
CA ALA A 149 0.56 -17.90 -1.70
C ALA A 149 0.92 -19.10 -2.58
N ARG A 150 2.21 -19.26 -2.95
CA ARG A 150 2.70 -20.43 -3.71
C ARG A 150 2.71 -21.72 -2.91
N GLU A 151 2.77 -21.65 -1.58
CA GLU A 151 2.60 -22.83 -0.72
C GLU A 151 1.13 -23.23 -0.56
N GLN A 152 0.21 -22.25 -0.64
CA GLN A 152 -1.23 -22.47 -0.51
C GLN A 152 -1.91 -22.91 -1.82
N LEU A 153 -1.28 -22.70 -2.97
CA LEU A 153 -1.86 -22.97 -4.30
C LEU A 153 -0.97 -23.92 -5.10
N SER A 154 -1.58 -24.66 -6.03
CA SER A 154 -0.81 -25.33 -7.09
C SER A 154 -0.20 -24.29 -8.05
N ASP A 155 0.88 -24.65 -8.74
CA ASP A 155 1.47 -23.78 -9.77
C ASP A 155 0.46 -23.43 -10.87
N GLU A 156 -0.42 -24.38 -11.24
CA GLU A 156 -1.46 -24.16 -12.25
C GLU A 156 -2.51 -23.15 -11.77
N ASP A 157 -3.05 -23.34 -10.56
CA ASP A 157 -4.03 -22.41 -9.98
C ASP A 157 -3.45 -21.01 -9.80
N PHE A 158 -2.18 -20.92 -9.40
CA PHE A 158 -1.46 -19.66 -9.28
C PHE A 158 -1.42 -18.94 -10.64
N GLN A 159 -1.02 -19.62 -11.70
CA GLN A 159 -0.92 -19.01 -13.04
C GLN A 159 -2.29 -18.60 -13.59
N ILE A 160 -3.33 -19.42 -13.37
CA ILE A 160 -4.70 -19.10 -13.77
C ILE A 160 -5.16 -17.82 -13.05
N ALA A 161 -5.06 -17.78 -11.73
CA ALA A 161 -5.47 -16.62 -10.93
C ALA A 161 -4.71 -15.35 -11.33
N TRP A 162 -3.40 -15.45 -11.56
CA TRP A 162 -2.58 -14.32 -12.00
C TRP A 162 -3.06 -13.77 -13.35
N MET A 163 -3.35 -14.65 -14.31
CA MET A 163 -3.81 -14.28 -15.64
C MET A 163 -5.25 -13.75 -15.64
N GLU A 164 -6.12 -14.27 -14.77
CA GLU A 164 -7.47 -13.75 -14.54
C GLU A 164 -7.40 -12.32 -13.98
N GLY A 165 -6.58 -12.12 -12.94
CA GLY A 165 -6.33 -10.80 -12.34
C GLY A 165 -5.86 -9.75 -13.32
N ARG A 166 -4.91 -10.10 -14.20
CA ARG A 166 -4.39 -9.22 -15.26
C ARG A 166 -5.46 -8.72 -16.23
N LYS A 167 -6.50 -9.53 -16.48
CA LYS A 167 -7.57 -9.22 -17.44
C LYS A 167 -8.69 -8.38 -16.82
N LYS A 168 -8.93 -8.50 -15.52
CA LYS A 168 -9.97 -7.74 -14.80
C LYS A 168 -9.70 -6.24 -14.86
N SER A 169 -10.76 -5.44 -14.96
CA SER A 169 -10.73 -3.99 -14.80
C SER A 169 -10.61 -3.60 -13.32
N VAL A 170 -10.13 -2.38 -13.04
CA VAL A 170 -10.02 -1.89 -11.65
C VAL A 170 -11.40 -1.81 -10.99
N SER A 171 -12.44 -1.44 -11.75
CA SER A 171 -13.83 -1.35 -11.29
C SER A 171 -14.44 -2.69 -10.87
N GLU A 172 -13.88 -3.82 -11.31
CA GLU A 172 -14.33 -5.16 -10.89
C GLU A 172 -13.77 -5.56 -9.53
N PHE A 173 -12.77 -4.86 -9.01
CA PHE A 173 -12.24 -5.05 -7.66
C PHE A 173 -12.94 -4.08 -6.72
N ILE A 174 -14.08 -4.48 -6.19
CA ILE A 174 -14.76 -3.71 -5.15
C ILE A 174 -14.26 -4.19 -3.79
N LEU A 175 -13.43 -3.38 -3.12
CA LEU A 175 -12.96 -3.63 -1.75
C LEU A 175 -14.04 -3.26 -0.70
N GLU A 176 -15.29 -3.69 -0.92
CA GLU A 176 -16.47 -3.19 -0.19
C GLU A 176 -16.73 -3.79 1.20
N GLN A 177 -15.94 -4.78 1.68
CA GLN A 177 -16.22 -5.43 2.98
C GLN A 177 -15.02 -5.56 3.92
#